data_AF-A0A9Q4WTE0-F1
#
_entry.id   AF-A0A9Q4WTE0-F1
#
_cell.length_a   1.000
_cell.length_b   1.000
_cell.length_c   1.000
_cell.angle_alpha   90.00
_cell.angle_beta   90.00
_cell.angle_gamma   90.00
#
_symmetry.space_group_name_H-M   'P 1'
#
loop_
_entity.id
_entity.type
_entity.pdbx_description
1 polymer ?
#
loop_
_entity_poly.entity_id
_entity_poly.type
_entity_poly.pdbx_seq_one_letter_code
_entity_poly.pdbx_strand_id
1 'polypeptide(L)'
;MNELQFPGLYIDDTANPHAILSFLCQSGYYCLILTDFLAEFGTKCGRVYCDYCDGTLISYRPDTVCVEIPAPCLWMVAFHPDLFKGKMLEKTIEEYTFFSYALKEALHVSLKEKRILSSCVDDIRREFHHGADSYKRTILIRHITRLLDYTTRFYERQFIVRELNNELLIRQYEKLVKQYIGDGKLAQKPLTSAYCAGQLHLSEAYFNDLLELQLGHTHSCHLQLKRIEMAKEKLRSSGESLSQIVHELGFPSIQYFSFLFKKMTGITPNSYRSLS
;
A
#
# COMPACT_ATOMS: atom_id res chain seq x y z
N MET A 1 -23.27 -26.03 -12.58
CA MET A 1 -24.06 -24.90 -12.08
C MET A 1 -24.71 -25.31 -10.76
N ASN A 2 -23.99 -25.17 -9.66
CA ASN A 2 -24.48 -25.20 -8.29
C ASN A 2 -23.33 -24.72 -7.40
N GLU A 3 -23.66 -24.05 -6.29
CA GLU A 3 -22.75 -23.43 -5.30
C GLU A 3 -22.34 -21.96 -5.56
N LEU A 4 -23.32 -21.07 -5.75
CA LEU A 4 -23.19 -19.71 -5.20
C LEU A 4 -23.77 -19.72 -3.79
N GLN A 5 -22.91 -20.19 -2.90
CA GLN A 5 -23.06 -20.43 -1.48
C GLN A 5 -22.79 -19.06 -0.80
N PHE A 6 -23.78 -18.50 -0.09
CA PHE A 6 -23.84 -17.11 0.45
C PHE A 6 -23.51 -15.96 -0.56
N PRO A 7 -24.47 -15.06 -0.91
CA PRO A 7 -24.21 -13.98 -1.86
C PRO A 7 -23.01 -13.12 -1.47
N GLY A 8 -22.00 -13.06 -2.34
CA GLY A 8 -20.81 -12.23 -2.14
C GLY A 8 -19.65 -12.86 -1.36
N LEU A 9 -19.62 -14.18 -1.14
CA LEU A 9 -18.45 -14.88 -0.57
C LEU A 9 -18.16 -16.16 -1.35
N TYR A 10 -16.89 -16.42 -1.61
CA TYR A 10 -16.36 -17.61 -2.26
C TYR A 10 -15.14 -18.10 -1.48
N ILE A 11 -15.05 -19.39 -1.20
CA ILE A 11 -13.96 -20.01 -0.47
C ILE A 11 -13.64 -21.32 -1.16
N ASP A 12 -12.36 -21.58 -1.41
CA ASP A 12 -11.93 -22.80 -2.08
C ASP A 12 -10.57 -23.28 -1.58
N ASP A 13 -10.42 -24.60 -1.58
CA ASP A 13 -9.20 -25.34 -1.25
C ASP A 13 -8.61 -26.01 -2.51
N THR A 14 -9.19 -25.78 -3.70
CA THR A 14 -8.77 -26.50 -4.91
C THR A 14 -7.35 -26.19 -5.36
N ALA A 15 -6.74 -27.22 -5.94
CA ALA A 15 -5.39 -27.20 -6.48
C ALA A 15 -5.21 -26.26 -7.70
N ASN A 16 -6.27 -25.64 -8.25
CA ASN A 16 -6.17 -24.77 -9.43
C ASN A 16 -7.11 -23.56 -9.37
N PRO A 17 -6.70 -22.46 -8.71
CA PRO A 17 -7.51 -21.24 -8.60
C PRO A 17 -7.67 -20.48 -9.93
N HIS A 18 -6.90 -20.78 -10.98
CA HIS A 18 -6.86 -19.94 -12.19
C HIS A 18 -8.17 -19.81 -12.92
N ALA A 19 -8.92 -20.90 -13.05
CA ALA A 19 -10.12 -20.92 -13.87
C ALA A 19 -11.20 -19.97 -13.32
N ILE A 20 -11.28 -19.82 -12.00
CA ILE A 20 -12.30 -19.00 -11.34
C ILE A 20 -11.79 -17.63 -10.90
N LEU A 21 -10.50 -17.48 -10.63
CA LEU A 21 -9.92 -16.23 -10.13
C LEU A 21 -10.16 -15.05 -11.07
N SER A 22 -9.95 -15.25 -12.38
CA SER A 22 -10.20 -14.18 -13.36
C SER A 22 -11.67 -13.79 -13.41
N PHE A 23 -12.59 -14.77 -13.28
CA PHE A 23 -14.02 -14.51 -13.24
C PHE A 23 -14.43 -13.73 -11.99
N LEU A 24 -13.89 -14.11 -10.82
CA LEU A 24 -14.16 -13.43 -9.56
C LEU A 24 -13.71 -11.96 -9.60
N CYS A 25 -12.49 -11.68 -10.07
CA CYS A 25 -11.98 -10.31 -10.16
C CYS A 25 -12.80 -9.45 -11.13
N GLN A 26 -13.22 -10.01 -12.28
CA GLN A 26 -14.12 -9.34 -13.22
C GLN A 26 -15.55 -9.15 -12.68
N SER A 27 -15.93 -9.94 -11.67
CA SER A 27 -17.24 -9.87 -11.02
C SER A 27 -17.24 -8.99 -9.77
N GLY A 28 -16.22 -8.15 -9.57
CA GLY A 28 -16.19 -7.22 -8.43
C GLY A 28 -15.66 -7.81 -7.12
N TYR A 29 -15.07 -9.01 -7.13
CA TYR A 29 -14.56 -9.65 -5.92
C TYR A 29 -13.13 -9.23 -5.60
N TYR A 30 -12.87 -8.99 -4.32
CA TYR A 30 -11.54 -8.95 -3.74
C TYR A 30 -11.12 -10.38 -3.42
N CYS A 31 -9.90 -10.77 -3.77
CA CYS A 31 -9.40 -12.13 -3.59
C CYS A 31 -8.13 -12.16 -2.75
N LEU A 32 -8.03 -13.14 -1.85
CA LEU A 32 -6.85 -13.48 -1.05
C LEU A 32 -6.52 -14.95 -1.27
N ILE A 33 -5.26 -15.22 -1.62
CA ILE A 33 -4.80 -16.56 -1.98
C ILE A 33 -3.50 -16.84 -1.22
N LEU A 34 -3.50 -17.89 -0.41
CA LEU A 34 -2.27 -18.36 0.24
C LEU A 34 -1.73 -19.57 -0.51
N THR A 35 -0.48 -19.47 -0.96
CA THR A 35 0.22 -20.58 -1.62
C THR A 35 1.26 -21.19 -0.71
N ASP A 36 1.57 -22.46 -0.96
CA ASP A 36 2.71 -23.10 -0.32
C ASP A 36 4.05 -22.59 -0.88
N PHE A 37 5.16 -23.01 -0.25
CA PHE A 37 6.48 -22.64 -0.71
C PHE A 37 6.79 -23.22 -2.09
N LEU A 38 7.01 -22.32 -3.06
CA LEU A 38 7.66 -22.65 -4.33
C LEU A 38 8.78 -21.63 -4.56
N ALA A 39 10.01 -22.12 -4.68
CA ALA A 39 11.21 -21.26 -4.71
C ALA A 39 11.14 -20.23 -5.84
N GLU A 40 10.90 -20.69 -7.08
CA GLU A 40 10.82 -19.85 -8.29
C GLU A 40 9.66 -18.85 -8.23
N PHE A 41 8.51 -19.28 -7.70
CA PHE A 41 7.34 -18.42 -7.58
C PHE A 41 7.53 -17.35 -6.52
N GLY A 42 8.17 -17.67 -5.39
CA GLY A 42 8.51 -16.68 -4.38
C GLY A 42 9.40 -15.57 -4.94
N THR A 43 10.38 -15.89 -5.79
CA THR A 43 11.19 -14.86 -6.47
C THR A 43 10.36 -13.99 -7.41
N LYS A 44 9.41 -14.57 -8.17
CA LYS A 44 8.44 -13.79 -8.98
C LYS A 44 7.56 -12.89 -8.12
N CYS A 45 7.24 -13.32 -6.91
CA CYS A 45 6.50 -12.57 -5.90
C CYS A 45 7.39 -11.60 -5.10
N GLY A 46 8.64 -11.38 -5.52
CA GLY A 46 9.54 -10.39 -4.95
C GLY A 46 10.11 -10.76 -3.58
N ARG A 47 10.19 -12.06 -3.27
CA ARG A 47 10.85 -12.55 -2.06
C ARG A 47 12.34 -12.20 -2.10
N VAL A 48 12.83 -11.62 -1.02
CA VAL A 48 14.25 -11.34 -0.78
C VAL A 48 14.79 -12.24 0.33
N TYR A 49 16.10 -12.22 0.54
CA TYR A 49 16.79 -13.17 1.42
C TYR A 49 16.34 -13.10 2.89
N CYS A 50 15.86 -11.95 3.37
CA CYS A 50 15.41 -11.76 4.74
C CYS A 50 13.95 -12.16 4.97
N ASP A 51 13.18 -12.42 3.91
CA ASP A 51 11.78 -12.80 4.02
C ASP A 51 11.61 -14.23 4.52
N TYR A 52 10.44 -14.50 5.10
CA TYR A 52 10.03 -15.85 5.43
C TYR A 52 9.72 -16.68 4.18
N CYS A 53 9.72 -18.01 4.33
CA CYS A 53 9.55 -18.93 3.22
C CYS A 53 8.46 -20.00 3.45
N ASP A 54 7.65 -19.91 4.50
CA ASP A 54 6.64 -20.93 4.79
C ASP A 54 5.36 -20.79 3.93
N GLY A 55 5.16 -19.64 3.29
CA GLY A 55 4.05 -19.41 2.37
C GLY A 55 4.09 -18.01 1.75
N THR A 56 3.30 -17.80 0.69
CA THR A 56 3.13 -16.48 0.05
C THR A 56 1.65 -16.17 -0.08
N LEU A 57 1.23 -15.05 0.51
CA LEU A 57 -0.13 -14.53 0.39
C LEU A 57 -0.17 -13.47 -0.71
N ILE A 58 -1.07 -13.68 -1.66
CA ILE A 58 -1.31 -12.80 -2.81
C ILE A 58 -2.72 -12.24 -2.65
N SER A 59 -2.89 -10.99 -3.04
CA SER A 59 -4.19 -10.35 -3.05
C SER A 59 -4.48 -9.71 -4.40
N TYR A 60 -5.75 -9.69 -4.76
CA TYR A 60 -6.24 -9.04 -5.98
C TYR A 60 -7.45 -8.18 -5.61
N ARG A 61 -7.44 -6.94 -6.08
CA ARG A 61 -8.64 -6.09 -6.12
C ARG A 61 -9.45 -6.39 -7.39
N PRO A 62 -10.74 -5.99 -7.41
CA PRO A 62 -11.56 -6.04 -8.63
C PRO A 62 -10.86 -5.44 -9.86
N ASP A 63 -11.19 -5.98 -11.03
CA ASP A 63 -10.67 -5.56 -12.34
C ASP A 63 -9.14 -5.68 -12.53
N THR A 64 -8.46 -6.38 -11.62
CA THR A 64 -7.04 -6.68 -11.79
C THR A 64 -6.84 -7.85 -12.75
N VAL A 65 -5.87 -7.74 -13.66
CA VAL A 65 -5.43 -8.87 -14.50
C VAL A 65 -4.69 -9.88 -13.62
N CYS A 66 -5.33 -11.03 -13.41
CA CYS A 66 -4.76 -12.12 -12.62
C CYS A 66 -3.62 -12.80 -13.37
N VAL A 67 -2.53 -13.08 -12.67
CA VAL A 67 -1.36 -13.78 -13.23
C VAL A 67 -1.45 -15.26 -12.91
N GLU A 68 -0.78 -16.09 -13.69
CA GLU A 68 -0.64 -17.51 -13.37
C GLU A 68 0.16 -17.72 -12.06
N ILE A 69 -0.36 -18.57 -11.19
CA ILE A 69 0.08 -18.97 -9.86
C ILE A 69 0.51 -20.44 -9.98
N PRO A 70 1.77 -20.70 -10.37
CA PRO A 70 2.29 -22.05 -10.54
C PRO A 70 2.53 -22.81 -9.22
N ALA A 71 2.05 -22.30 -8.08
CA ALA A 71 2.27 -22.88 -6.75
C ALA A 71 0.97 -23.52 -6.22
N PRO A 72 1.06 -24.61 -5.42
CA PRO A 72 -0.10 -25.18 -4.77
C PRO A 72 -0.84 -24.15 -3.93
N CYS A 73 -2.10 -23.89 -4.28
CA CYS A 73 -3.01 -23.09 -3.49
C CYS A 73 -3.39 -23.86 -2.23
N LEU A 74 -3.18 -23.26 -1.06
CA LEU A 74 -3.60 -23.84 0.22
C LEU A 74 -5.04 -23.49 0.53
N TRP A 75 -5.42 -22.25 0.25
CA TRP A 75 -6.80 -21.76 0.30
C TRP A 75 -6.91 -20.46 -0.48
N MET A 76 -8.13 -20.19 -0.94
CA MET A 76 -8.54 -18.92 -1.52
C MET A 76 -9.80 -18.42 -0.81
N VAL A 77 -9.84 -17.14 -0.48
CA VAL A 77 -11.02 -16.44 -0.01
C VAL A 77 -11.26 -15.26 -0.94
N ALA A 78 -12.46 -15.19 -1.52
CA ALA A 78 -12.89 -14.05 -2.32
C ALA A 78 -14.22 -13.51 -1.80
N PHE A 79 -14.33 -12.19 -1.69
CA PHE A 79 -15.54 -11.54 -1.19
C PHE A 79 -15.90 -10.32 -2.04
N HIS A 80 -17.20 -10.10 -2.21
CA HIS A 80 -17.74 -8.91 -2.86
C HIS A 80 -17.98 -7.81 -1.79
N PRO A 81 -17.70 -6.53 -2.07
CA PRO A 81 -17.94 -5.43 -1.12
C PRO A 81 -19.37 -5.34 -0.58
N ASP A 82 -20.36 -5.77 -1.36
CA ASP A 82 -21.77 -5.82 -0.91
C ASP A 82 -21.98 -6.70 0.31
N LEU A 83 -21.08 -7.65 0.59
CA LEU A 83 -21.09 -8.43 1.82
C LEU A 83 -21.11 -7.52 3.06
N PHE A 84 -20.49 -6.34 2.99
CA PHE A 84 -20.36 -5.38 4.08
C PHE A 84 -21.43 -4.27 4.06
N LYS A 85 -22.25 -4.19 3.02
CA LYS A 85 -23.26 -3.13 2.84
C LYS A 85 -24.19 -3.00 4.04
N GLY A 86 -24.31 -1.78 4.58
CA GLY A 86 -25.16 -1.49 5.74
C GLY A 86 -24.57 -1.93 7.09
N LYS A 87 -23.28 -2.26 7.15
CA LYS A 87 -22.54 -2.46 8.40
C LYS A 87 -21.59 -1.29 8.64
N MET A 88 -21.44 -0.93 9.91
CA MET A 88 -20.36 -0.04 10.34
C MET A 88 -19.11 -0.87 10.54
N LEU A 89 -18.10 -0.59 9.73
CA LEU A 89 -16.75 -1.13 9.89
C LEU A 89 -15.86 -0.05 10.46
N GLU A 90 -14.87 -0.45 11.25
CA GLU A 90 -13.82 0.45 11.73
C GLU A 90 -12.92 0.93 10.58
N LYS A 91 -12.80 0.09 9.54
CA LYS A 91 -11.97 0.29 8.37
C LYS A 91 -12.73 -0.13 7.11
N THR A 92 -12.75 0.74 6.10
CA THR A 92 -13.27 0.49 4.76
C THR A 92 -12.38 -0.51 4.01
N ILE A 93 -12.91 -1.13 2.95
CA ILE A 93 -12.15 -2.13 2.19
C ILE A 93 -10.95 -1.47 1.49
N GLU A 94 -11.13 -0.24 1.04
CA GLU A 94 -10.14 0.58 0.34
C GLU A 94 -8.92 0.93 1.20
N GLU A 95 -9.10 0.99 2.52
CA GLU A 95 -8.00 1.23 3.46
C GLU A 95 -7.13 -0.03 3.66
N TYR A 96 -7.55 -1.21 3.19
CA TYR A 96 -6.67 -2.39 3.09
C TYR A 96 -5.84 -2.30 1.81
N THR A 97 -4.85 -1.41 1.86
CA THR A 97 -3.97 -1.02 0.74
C THR A 97 -3.26 -2.18 0.06
N PHE A 98 -3.03 -3.29 0.76
CA PHE A 98 -2.38 -4.48 0.20
C PHE A 98 -3.08 -5.05 -1.03
N PHE A 99 -4.40 -4.83 -1.19
CA PHE A 99 -5.13 -5.21 -2.42
C PHE A 99 -4.68 -4.45 -3.67
N SER A 100 -3.96 -3.34 -3.49
CA SER A 100 -3.40 -2.52 -4.57
C SER A 100 -1.89 -2.69 -4.72
N TYR A 101 -1.29 -3.65 -4.01
CA TYR A 101 0.12 -3.98 -4.15
C TYR A 101 0.36 -4.77 -5.44
N ALA A 102 1.56 -4.65 -6.00
CA ALA A 102 1.99 -5.46 -7.14
C ALA A 102 2.28 -6.90 -6.68
N LEU A 103 2.27 -7.86 -7.62
CA LEU A 103 2.60 -9.27 -7.32
C LEU A 103 3.98 -9.42 -6.64
N LYS A 104 4.96 -8.60 -7.04
CA LYS A 104 6.31 -8.58 -6.45
C LYS A 104 6.39 -7.97 -5.04
N GLU A 105 5.25 -7.55 -4.49
CA GLU A 105 5.09 -7.00 -3.15
C GLU A 105 4.18 -7.95 -2.34
N ALA A 106 4.13 -9.23 -2.70
CA ALA A 106 3.36 -10.23 -1.97
C ALA A 106 3.86 -10.36 -0.53
N LEU A 107 2.97 -10.83 0.35
CA LEU A 107 3.31 -11.09 1.73
C LEU A 107 3.93 -12.47 1.86
N HIS A 108 5.13 -12.54 2.42
CA HIS A 108 5.83 -13.77 2.74
C HIS A 108 5.73 -14.06 4.23
N VAL A 109 5.12 -15.18 4.57
CA VAL A 109 4.71 -15.50 5.95
C VAL A 109 5.60 -16.57 6.56
N SER A 110 5.81 -16.45 7.88
CA SER A 110 6.37 -17.51 8.71
C SER A 110 5.35 -18.63 8.93
N LEU A 111 5.81 -19.78 9.40
CA LEU A 111 4.94 -20.91 9.76
C LEU A 111 3.86 -20.53 10.76
N LYS A 112 4.18 -19.64 11.72
CA LYS A 112 3.23 -19.15 12.72
C LYS A 112 2.16 -18.29 12.08
N GLU A 113 2.54 -17.36 11.22
CA GLU A 113 1.62 -16.45 10.53
C GLU A 113 0.73 -17.20 9.54
N LYS A 114 1.30 -18.14 8.78
CA LYS A 114 0.58 -19.10 7.94
C LYS A 114 -0.54 -19.80 8.71
N ARG A 115 -0.23 -20.35 9.89
CA ARG A 115 -1.23 -21.02 10.75
C ARG A 115 -2.32 -20.07 11.23
N ILE A 116 -1.99 -18.81 11.55
CA ILE A 116 -2.97 -17.81 11.98
C ILE A 116 -3.92 -17.47 10.82
N LEU A 117 -3.40 -17.22 9.62
CA LEU A 117 -4.23 -16.93 8.46
C LEU A 117 -5.12 -18.13 8.09
N SER A 118 -4.56 -19.33 8.04
CA SER A 118 -5.35 -20.56 7.77
C SER A 118 -6.45 -20.77 8.82
N SER A 119 -6.16 -20.56 10.10
CA SER A 119 -7.17 -20.63 11.17
C SER A 119 -8.29 -19.59 10.97
N CYS A 120 -7.96 -18.40 10.46
CA CYS A 120 -8.98 -17.41 10.11
C CYS A 120 -9.90 -17.92 8.99
N VAL A 121 -9.33 -18.55 7.96
CA VAL A 121 -10.11 -19.13 6.86
C VAL A 121 -10.92 -20.34 7.31
N ASP A 122 -10.40 -21.16 8.22
CA ASP A 122 -11.15 -22.28 8.82
C ASP A 122 -12.38 -21.79 9.60
N ASP A 123 -12.26 -20.66 10.33
CA ASP A 123 -13.39 -20.02 11.00
C ASP A 123 -14.43 -19.50 10.00
N ILE A 124 -14.00 -18.85 8.91
CA ILE A 124 -14.90 -18.43 7.84
C ILE A 124 -15.60 -19.66 7.24
N ARG A 125 -14.87 -20.74 6.97
CA ARG A 125 -15.40 -21.97 6.37
C ARG A 125 -16.45 -22.62 7.30
N ARG A 126 -16.18 -22.70 8.60
CA ARG A 126 -17.13 -23.23 9.60
C ARG A 126 -18.42 -22.42 9.64
N GLU A 127 -18.30 -21.10 9.72
CA GLU A 127 -19.47 -20.21 9.73
C GLU A 127 -20.24 -20.28 8.40
N PHE A 128 -19.53 -20.38 7.29
CA PHE A 128 -20.11 -20.48 5.96
C PHE A 128 -20.95 -21.76 5.76
N HIS A 129 -20.54 -22.88 6.35
CA HIS A 129 -21.31 -24.13 6.35
C HIS A 129 -22.34 -24.24 7.49
N HIS A 130 -22.34 -23.30 8.44
CA HIS A 130 -23.35 -23.26 9.50
C HIS A 130 -24.77 -23.05 8.94
N GLY A 131 -25.81 -23.42 9.70
CA GLY A 131 -27.20 -23.20 9.33
C GLY A 131 -27.49 -21.73 9.02
N ALA A 132 -28.50 -21.46 8.20
CA ALA A 132 -28.91 -20.09 7.89
C ALA A 132 -29.64 -19.48 9.10
N ASP A 133 -29.09 -18.39 9.64
CA ASP A 133 -29.73 -17.57 10.66
C ASP A 133 -29.48 -16.07 10.42
N SER A 134 -30.03 -15.22 11.28
CA SER A 134 -29.89 -13.76 11.19
C SER A 134 -28.50 -13.23 11.56
N TYR A 135 -27.66 -14.04 12.21
CA TYR A 135 -26.33 -13.67 12.70
C TYR A 135 -25.22 -14.01 11.71
N LYS A 136 -25.41 -15.02 10.87
CA LYS A 136 -24.43 -15.58 9.93
C LYS A 136 -23.65 -14.51 9.15
N ARG A 137 -24.36 -13.57 8.51
CA ARG A 137 -23.72 -12.47 7.76
C ARG A 137 -22.79 -11.63 8.64
N THR A 138 -23.21 -11.32 9.86
CA THR A 138 -22.44 -10.48 10.78
C THR A 138 -21.20 -11.22 11.30
N ILE A 139 -21.31 -12.53 11.54
CA ILE A 139 -20.19 -13.35 11.99
C ILE A 139 -19.17 -13.55 10.85
N LEU A 140 -19.63 -13.83 9.62
CA LEU A 140 -18.76 -13.90 8.43
C LEU A 140 -17.96 -12.62 8.23
N ILE A 141 -18.63 -11.46 8.30
CA ILE A 141 -17.96 -10.15 8.20
C ILE A 141 -16.84 -10.02 9.24
N ARG A 142 -17.10 -10.39 10.50
CA ARG A 142 -16.08 -10.32 11.57
C ARG A 142 -14.90 -11.25 11.31
N HIS A 143 -15.15 -12.46 10.81
CA HIS A 143 -14.07 -13.39 10.48
C HIS A 143 -13.22 -12.90 9.30
N ILE A 144 -13.85 -12.31 8.28
CA ILE A 144 -13.13 -11.70 7.15
C ILE A 144 -12.33 -10.48 7.62
N THR A 145 -12.93 -9.56 8.38
CA THR A 145 -12.21 -8.41 8.95
C THR A 145 -10.97 -8.85 9.72
N ARG A 146 -11.09 -9.87 10.58
CA ARG A 146 -9.93 -10.41 11.31
C ARG A 146 -8.84 -10.96 10.38
N LEU A 147 -9.20 -11.61 9.27
CA LEU A 147 -8.22 -12.06 8.26
C LEU A 147 -7.49 -10.87 7.62
N LEU A 148 -8.22 -9.80 7.28
CA LEU A 148 -7.65 -8.58 6.69
C LEU A 148 -6.74 -7.83 7.68
N ASP A 149 -7.10 -7.79 8.95
CA ASP A 149 -6.30 -7.14 9.99
C ASP A 149 -4.99 -7.90 10.26
N TYR A 150 -5.04 -9.24 10.33
CA TYR A 150 -3.82 -10.05 10.41
C TYR A 150 -2.94 -9.88 9.17
N THR A 151 -3.55 -9.82 7.98
CA THR A 151 -2.81 -9.56 6.73
C THR A 151 -2.08 -8.22 6.79
N THR A 152 -2.77 -7.16 7.23
CA THR A 152 -2.17 -5.82 7.43
C THR A 152 -0.99 -5.89 8.42
N ARG A 153 -1.20 -6.50 9.58
CA ARG A 153 -0.16 -6.67 10.61
C ARG A 153 1.08 -7.41 10.09
N PHE A 154 0.89 -8.44 9.26
CA PHE A 154 2.01 -9.21 8.73
C PHE A 154 2.75 -8.48 7.61
N TYR A 155 2.07 -7.59 6.87
CA TYR A 155 2.71 -6.63 5.98
C TYR A 155 3.57 -5.62 6.75
N GLU A 156 3.06 -5.03 7.84
CA GLU A 156 3.86 -4.16 8.73
C GLU A 156 5.12 -4.88 9.22
N ARG A 157 4.98 -6.14 9.65
CA ARG A 157 6.12 -6.99 10.00
C ARG A 157 7.08 -7.20 8.82
N GLN A 158 6.58 -7.36 7.59
CA GLN A 158 7.43 -7.49 6.41
C GLN A 158 8.26 -6.24 6.16
N PHE A 159 7.68 -5.05 6.34
CA PHE A 159 8.42 -3.80 6.24
C PHE A 159 9.54 -3.72 7.29
N ILE A 160 9.30 -4.19 8.52
CA ILE A 160 10.33 -4.24 9.56
C ILE A 160 11.45 -5.22 9.19
N VAL A 161 11.11 -6.42 8.71
CA VAL A 161 12.12 -7.42 8.32
C VAL A 161 12.92 -6.98 7.09
N ARG A 162 12.34 -6.14 6.23
CA ARG A 162 13.00 -5.55 5.05
C ARG A 162 13.70 -4.21 5.35
N GLU A 163 13.94 -3.84 6.60
CA GLU A 163 14.52 -2.54 7.01
C GLU A 163 15.68 -2.07 6.12
N LEU A 164 16.72 -2.91 5.94
CA LEU A 164 17.88 -2.55 5.11
C LEU A 164 17.52 -2.29 3.63
N ASN A 165 16.63 -3.09 3.04
CA ASN A 165 16.14 -2.89 1.68
C ASN A 165 15.32 -1.60 1.57
N ASN A 166 14.48 -1.34 2.58
CA ASN A 166 13.63 -0.17 2.68
C ASN A 166 14.44 1.11 2.83
N GLU A 167 15.51 1.11 3.63
CA GLU A 167 16.44 2.24 3.73
C GLU A 167 17.04 2.62 2.37
N LEU A 168 17.41 1.63 1.55
CA LEU A 168 17.95 1.89 0.21
C LEU A 168 16.91 2.54 -0.70
N LEU A 169 15.66 2.07 -0.65
CA LEU A 169 14.55 2.67 -1.40
C LEU A 169 14.29 4.11 -0.94
N ILE A 170 14.33 4.38 0.37
CA ILE A 170 14.19 5.73 0.92
C ILE A 170 15.32 6.64 0.44
N ARG A 171 16.58 6.19 0.45
CA ARG A 171 17.71 6.99 -0.06
C ARG A 171 17.56 7.30 -1.56
N GLN A 172 17.09 6.34 -2.35
CA GLN A 172 16.81 6.54 -3.77
C GLN A 172 15.68 7.56 -3.98
N TYR A 173 14.62 7.46 -3.18
CA TYR A 173 13.52 8.41 -3.16
C TYR A 173 13.98 9.83 -2.81
N GLU A 174 14.74 10.00 -1.72
CA GLU A 174 15.24 11.31 -1.30
C GLU A 174 16.16 11.94 -2.35
N LYS A 175 17.02 11.12 -2.99
CA LYS A 175 17.85 11.56 -4.11
C LYS A 175 17.00 12.02 -5.29
N LEU A 176 15.96 11.25 -5.65
CA LEU A 176 15.02 11.59 -6.72
C LEU A 176 14.33 12.92 -6.41
N VAL A 177 13.80 13.10 -5.20
CA VAL A 177 13.16 14.36 -4.77
C VAL A 177 14.14 15.52 -4.87
N LYS A 178 15.32 15.40 -4.26
CA LYS A 178 16.34 16.47 -4.27
C LYS A 178 16.73 16.87 -5.70
N GLN A 179 16.95 15.90 -6.57
CA GLN A 179 17.28 16.16 -7.98
C GLN A 179 16.10 16.81 -8.71
N TYR A 180 14.87 16.33 -8.50
CA TYR A 180 13.69 16.86 -9.19
C TYR A 180 13.42 18.33 -8.80
N ILE A 181 13.61 18.69 -7.52
CA ILE A 181 13.50 20.08 -7.08
C ILE A 181 14.68 20.89 -7.62
N GLY A 182 15.92 20.40 -7.52
CA GLY A 182 17.14 21.10 -7.95
C GLY A 182 17.20 21.38 -9.46
N ASP A 183 16.61 20.51 -10.27
CA ASP A 183 16.49 20.71 -11.73
C ASP A 183 15.37 21.71 -12.10
N GLY A 184 14.66 22.30 -11.12
CA GLY A 184 13.55 23.24 -11.35
C GLY A 184 12.30 22.60 -11.99
N LYS A 185 12.21 21.27 -12.03
CA LYS A 185 11.14 20.53 -12.71
C LYS A 185 9.77 20.73 -12.08
N LEU A 186 9.72 21.08 -10.79
CA LEU A 186 8.47 21.37 -10.07
C LEU A 186 7.68 22.55 -10.66
N ALA A 187 8.34 23.52 -11.29
CA ALA A 187 7.67 24.64 -11.95
C ALA A 187 6.83 24.20 -13.16
N GLN A 188 7.20 23.07 -13.79
CA GLN A 188 6.58 22.57 -15.01
C GLN A 188 5.61 21.43 -14.72
N LYS A 189 5.98 20.51 -13.82
CA LYS A 189 5.20 19.30 -13.54
C LYS A 189 5.30 18.90 -12.07
N PRO A 190 4.17 18.63 -11.38
CA PRO A 190 4.21 18.16 -10.01
C PRO A 190 4.89 16.79 -9.92
N LEU A 191 5.71 16.62 -8.87
CA LEU A 191 6.22 15.32 -8.49
C LEU A 191 5.12 14.58 -7.73
N THR A 192 4.58 13.50 -8.30
CA THR A 192 3.46 12.74 -7.74
C THR A 192 3.95 11.43 -7.10
N SER A 193 3.17 10.89 -6.15
CA SER A 193 3.43 9.57 -5.56
C SER A 193 3.54 8.48 -6.62
N ALA A 194 2.57 8.40 -7.55
CA ALA A 194 2.62 7.48 -8.69
C ALA A 194 3.93 7.57 -9.51
N TYR A 195 4.43 8.79 -9.77
CA TYR A 195 5.68 8.96 -10.49
C TYR A 195 6.87 8.43 -9.69
N CYS A 196 6.97 8.80 -8.41
CA CYS A 196 8.03 8.32 -7.52
C CYS A 196 8.01 6.80 -7.36
N ALA A 197 6.83 6.22 -7.12
CA ALA A 197 6.64 4.78 -7.04
C ALA A 197 7.12 4.09 -8.33
N GLY A 198 6.73 4.62 -9.50
CA GLY A 198 7.19 4.11 -10.79
C GLY A 198 8.72 4.14 -10.98
N GLN A 199 9.39 5.22 -10.54
CA GLN A 199 10.85 5.33 -10.58
C GLN A 199 11.56 4.34 -9.65
N LEU A 200 10.90 3.94 -8.56
CA LEU A 200 11.41 2.93 -7.62
C LEU A 200 10.94 1.51 -7.95
N HIS A 201 10.20 1.35 -9.04
CA HIS A 201 9.53 0.11 -9.41
C HIS A 201 8.66 -0.44 -8.27
N LEU A 202 7.83 0.39 -7.66
CA LEU A 202 6.84 -0.01 -6.65
C LEU A 202 5.43 0.29 -7.15
N SER A 203 4.44 -0.40 -6.60
CA SER A 203 3.06 0.08 -6.65
C SER A 203 2.94 1.38 -5.84
N GLU A 204 2.01 2.25 -6.22
CA GLU A 204 1.79 3.52 -5.51
C GLU A 204 1.33 3.29 -4.07
N ALA A 205 0.50 2.27 -3.84
CA ALA A 205 0.04 1.89 -2.50
C ALA A 205 1.21 1.43 -1.61
N TYR A 206 2.04 0.51 -2.09
CA TYR A 206 3.21 0.03 -1.35
C TYR A 206 4.20 1.16 -1.06
N PHE A 207 4.42 2.05 -2.02
CA PHE A 207 5.27 3.23 -1.84
C PHE A 207 4.73 4.17 -0.75
N ASN A 208 3.42 4.47 -0.75
CA ASN A 208 2.83 5.34 0.26
C ASN A 208 2.96 4.72 1.66
N ASP A 209 2.63 3.44 1.81
CA ASP A 209 2.74 2.73 3.10
C ASP A 209 4.20 2.66 3.58
N LEU A 210 5.14 2.42 2.66
CA LEU A 210 6.58 2.46 2.94
C LEU A 210 6.99 3.83 3.49
N LEU A 211 6.54 4.94 2.90
CA LEU A 211 6.88 6.29 3.37
C LEU A 211 6.25 6.59 4.74
N GLU A 212 5.00 6.19 4.96
CA GLU A 212 4.36 6.38 6.26
C GLU A 212 5.07 5.60 7.36
N LEU A 213 5.48 4.36 7.09
CA LEU A 213 6.21 3.54 8.06
C LEU A 213 7.64 4.02 8.31
N GLN A 214 8.37 4.45 7.28
CA GLN A 214 9.80 4.80 7.39
C GLN A 214 10.03 6.28 7.74
N LEU A 215 9.18 7.19 7.26
CA LEU A 215 9.33 8.63 7.46
C LEU A 215 8.27 9.23 8.38
N GLY A 216 7.21 8.48 8.73
CA GLY A 216 6.11 8.96 9.57
C GLY A 216 5.15 9.92 8.86
N HIS A 217 5.27 10.09 7.54
CA HIS A 217 4.44 11.02 6.77
C HIS A 217 4.35 10.65 5.29
N THR A 218 3.33 11.15 4.61
CA THR A 218 3.11 10.93 3.17
C THR A 218 4.15 11.60 2.27
N HIS A 219 4.20 11.17 1.00
CA HIS A 219 4.99 11.83 -0.06
C HIS A 219 4.72 13.34 -0.15
N SER A 220 3.45 13.75 -0.13
CA SER A 220 3.06 15.16 -0.23
C SER A 220 3.62 15.98 0.94
N CYS A 221 3.54 15.45 2.17
CA CYS A 221 4.12 16.07 3.34
C CYS A 221 5.64 16.19 3.23
N HIS A 222 6.32 15.10 2.85
CA HIS A 222 7.77 15.09 2.65
C HIS A 222 8.22 16.10 1.59
N LEU A 223 7.54 16.14 0.45
CA LEU A 223 7.85 17.07 -0.64
C LEU A 223 7.69 18.52 -0.19
N GLN A 224 6.65 18.84 0.59
CA GLN A 224 6.48 20.17 1.17
C GLN A 224 7.63 20.53 2.13
N LEU A 225 8.03 19.61 3.02
CA LEU A 225 9.17 19.80 3.92
C LEU A 225 10.45 20.11 3.13
N LYS A 226 10.76 19.30 2.11
CA LYS A 226 11.96 19.48 1.26
C LYS A 226 11.95 20.78 0.47
N ARG A 227 10.79 21.20 -0.05
CA ARG A 227 10.67 22.50 -0.73
C ARG A 227 10.92 23.67 0.23
N ILE A 228 10.46 23.57 1.48
CA ILE A 228 10.72 24.62 2.49
C ILE A 228 12.17 24.61 2.95
N GLU A 229 12.81 23.45 3.11
CA GLU A 229 14.26 23.35 3.39
C GLU A 229 15.07 24.04 2.29
N MET A 230 14.78 23.75 1.02
CA MET A 230 15.48 24.38 -0.10
C MET A 230 15.17 25.87 -0.25
N ALA A 231 13.95 26.30 0.10
CA ALA A 231 13.62 27.72 0.18
C ALA A 231 14.45 28.44 1.25
N LYS A 232 14.65 27.83 2.43
CA LYS A 232 15.51 28.40 3.49
C LYS A 232 16.94 28.58 3.01
N GLU A 233 17.49 27.58 2.32
CA GLU A 233 18.84 27.65 1.74
C GLU A 233 18.93 28.80 0.74
N LYS A 234 18.04 28.85 -0.25
CA LYS A 234 17.99 29.94 -1.25
C LYS A 234 17.80 31.32 -0.62
N LEU A 235 16.98 31.45 0.41
CA LEU A 235 16.78 32.74 1.10
C LEU A 235 18.06 33.25 1.78
N ARG A 236 18.94 32.34 2.23
CA ARG A 236 20.21 32.66 2.91
C ARG A 236 21.38 32.86 1.93
N SER A 237 21.45 32.04 0.89
CA SER A 237 22.64 31.93 0.04
C SER A 237 22.50 32.60 -1.33
N SER A 238 21.28 32.96 -1.75
CA SER A 238 21.03 33.53 -3.07
C SER A 238 20.53 34.98 -3.01
N GLY A 239 20.87 35.76 -4.02
CA GLY A 239 20.26 37.08 -4.29
C GLY A 239 18.90 36.98 -5.01
N GLU A 240 18.33 35.78 -5.14
CA GLU A 240 17.09 35.56 -5.88
C GLU A 240 15.92 36.33 -5.24
N SER A 241 15.05 36.89 -6.07
CA SER A 241 13.80 37.49 -5.59
C SER A 241 12.88 36.42 -5.01
N LEU A 242 12.01 36.82 -4.08
CA LEU A 242 10.99 35.94 -3.51
C LEU A 242 10.11 35.29 -4.60
N SER A 243 9.81 36.05 -5.67
CA SER A 243 9.04 35.56 -6.81
C SER A 243 9.74 34.45 -7.58
N GLN A 244 11.06 34.55 -7.78
CA GLN A 244 11.86 33.52 -8.46
C GLN A 244 11.89 32.23 -7.64
N ILE A 245 12.15 32.33 -6.33
CA ILE A 245 12.16 31.18 -5.42
C ILE A 245 10.81 30.46 -5.43
N VAL A 246 9.71 31.22 -5.36
CA VAL A 246 8.34 30.67 -5.39
C VAL A 246 8.06 29.93 -6.68
N HIS A 247 8.41 30.53 -7.83
CA HIS A 247 8.20 29.93 -9.14
C HIS A 247 9.04 28.65 -9.33
N GLU A 248 10.35 28.71 -9.04
CA GLU A 248 11.26 27.57 -9.22
C GLU A 248 10.89 26.38 -8.32
N LEU A 249 10.51 26.65 -7.08
CA LEU A 249 10.05 25.62 -6.14
C LEU A 249 8.60 25.18 -6.40
N GLY A 250 7.96 25.66 -7.48
CA GLY A 250 6.61 25.27 -7.92
C GLY A 250 5.50 25.62 -6.92
N PHE A 251 5.66 26.68 -6.13
CA PHE A 251 4.60 27.14 -5.23
C PHE A 251 3.53 27.89 -6.02
N PRO A 252 2.24 27.68 -5.73
CA PRO A 252 1.15 28.27 -6.52
C PRO A 252 1.11 29.80 -6.44
N SER A 253 1.58 30.39 -5.34
CA SER A 253 1.67 31.85 -5.18
C SER A 253 2.63 32.24 -4.06
N ILE A 254 3.08 33.50 -4.09
CA ILE A 254 3.91 34.10 -3.03
C ILE A 254 3.15 34.11 -1.69
N GLN A 255 1.83 34.37 -1.73
CA GLN A 255 0.97 34.40 -0.55
C GLN A 255 0.89 33.02 0.11
N TYR A 256 0.65 31.98 -0.70
CA TYR A 256 0.61 30.60 -0.21
C TYR A 256 1.96 30.17 0.37
N PHE A 257 3.06 30.46 -0.34
CA PHE A 257 4.40 30.19 0.14
C PHE A 257 4.68 30.90 1.47
N SER A 258 4.38 32.20 1.58
CA SER A 258 4.64 32.98 2.79
C SER A 258 3.83 32.47 3.99
N PHE A 259 2.57 32.08 3.77
CA PHE A 259 1.72 31.45 4.78
C PHE A 259 2.33 30.11 5.25
N LEU A 260 2.65 29.21 4.30
CA LEU A 260 3.21 27.89 4.61
C LEU A 260 4.57 28.00 5.30
N PHE A 261 5.45 28.85 4.80
CA PHE A 261 6.77 29.09 5.38
C PHE A 261 6.65 29.61 6.81
N LYS A 262 5.78 30.60 7.08
CA LYS A 262 5.55 31.09 8.44
C LYS A 262 4.97 30.00 9.35
N LYS A 263 4.01 29.21 8.84
CA LYS A 263 3.43 28.10 9.59
C LYS A 263 4.48 27.06 10.00
N MET A 264 5.42 26.75 9.12
CA MET A 264 6.44 25.70 9.35
C MET A 264 7.70 26.21 10.06
N THR A 265 8.00 27.51 10.01
CA THR A 265 9.25 28.08 10.56
C THR A 265 9.05 29.07 11.71
N GLY A 266 7.81 29.51 11.94
CA GLY A 266 7.47 30.53 12.93
C GLY A 266 7.62 31.98 12.44
N ILE A 267 8.36 32.22 11.36
CA ILE A 267 8.67 33.59 10.86
C ILE A 267 8.44 33.73 9.36
N THR A 268 8.32 34.97 8.87
CA THR A 268 8.09 35.22 7.44
C THR A 268 9.36 34.98 6.61
N PRO A 269 9.25 34.67 5.30
CA PRO A 269 10.41 34.54 4.42
C PRO A 269 11.34 35.76 4.43
N ASN A 270 10.78 36.97 4.44
CA ASN A 270 11.56 38.21 4.47
C ASN A 270 12.30 38.37 5.80
N SER A 271 11.62 38.13 6.93
CA SER A 271 12.28 38.13 8.24
C SER A 271 13.39 37.10 8.32
N TYR A 272 13.18 35.91 7.74
CA TYR A 272 14.17 34.85 7.69
C TYR A 272 15.43 35.27 6.91
N ARG A 273 15.24 35.95 5.77
CA ARG A 273 16.35 36.48 4.95
C ARG A 273 17.15 37.56 5.67
N SER A 274 16.51 38.39 6.49
CA SER A 274 17.18 39.45 7.26
C SER A 274 17.97 38.94 8.47
N LEU A 275 17.80 37.68 8.87
CA LEU A 275 18.52 37.05 9.99
C LEU A 275 19.82 36.36 9.58
N SER A 276 20.01 36.15 8.28
CA SER A 276 21.20 35.53 7.67
C SER A 276 22.09 36.59 7.03
#